data_AF-A0A956YV10-F1
#
_entry.id   AF-A0A956YV10-F1
#
_cell.length_a   1.000
_cell.length_b   1.000
_cell.length_c   1.000
_cell.angle_alpha   90.00
_cell.angle_beta   90.00
_cell.angle_gamma   90.00
#
_symmetry.space_group_name_H-M   'P 1'
#
loop_
_entity.id
_entity.type
_entity.pdbx_description
1 polymer ?
#
loop_
_entity_poly.entity_id
_entity_poly.type
_entity_poly.pdbx_seq_one_letter_code
_entity_poly.pdbx_strand_id
1 'polypeptide(L)'
;MLRPRFHPWIIRLLLAALLAFGSELLLWNDPSARDALGWARSALGYGLTAALLLDLAARYRVRDIFGALLLAGVYATLNALAINPQTTLYELPRTLATRVLGPHALVGLGMMMLLLWLAGRGRSSWLALVALPVGIAAGAWAHWSPVVLSAAGETPLAQIYIAAGVAAVIIALLAWVLARSQAESAAPELRLHPLEWIVVAGGLSALVAASYTDGTISSLALAVTGGLLALCWAALWATARMKGAAYVDLLAVFEVRWRWLGIGLLILAGATALGWSLPRGAGIADPVAVIGGVMTAFGIVWLPTVALVLGARALQRQTRALRL
;
A
#
# COMPACT_ATOMS: atom_id res chain seq x y z
N MET A 1 -36.12 4.61 -3.33
CA MET A 1 -34.94 4.26 -4.16
C MET A 1 -33.69 4.28 -3.29
N LEU A 2 -33.28 3.13 -2.76
CA LEU A 2 -32.01 2.96 -2.06
C LEU A 2 -30.92 2.84 -3.14
N ARG A 3 -30.16 3.92 -3.41
CA ARG A 3 -28.92 3.74 -4.18
C ARG A 3 -28.05 2.74 -3.42
N PRO A 4 -27.54 1.69 -4.07
CA PRO A 4 -26.79 0.66 -3.37
C PRO A 4 -25.50 1.26 -2.81
N ARG A 5 -25.46 1.49 -1.49
CA ARG A 5 -24.25 1.83 -0.71
C ARG A 5 -23.12 0.78 -0.82
N PHE A 6 -23.34 -0.28 -1.59
CA PHE A 6 -22.39 -1.36 -1.84
C PHE A 6 -21.19 -0.92 -2.69
N HIS A 7 -21.35 0.07 -3.58
CA HIS A 7 -20.29 0.43 -4.52
C HIS A 7 -19.01 1.00 -3.86
N PRO A 8 -19.08 1.99 -2.95
CA PRO A 8 -17.89 2.49 -2.25
C PRO A 8 -17.16 1.42 -1.45
N TRP A 9 -17.91 0.48 -0.84
CA TRP A 9 -17.33 -0.61 -0.08
C TRP A 9 -16.60 -1.62 -0.96
N ILE A 10 -17.09 -1.92 -2.17
CA ILE A 10 -16.36 -2.78 -3.12
C ILE A 10 -15.03 -2.13 -3.52
N ILE A 11 -14.99 -0.81 -3.74
CA ILE A 11 -13.72 -0.08 -4.02
C ILE A 11 -12.76 -0.18 -2.82
N ARG A 12 -13.27 0.00 -1.59
CA ARG A 12 -12.49 -0.16 -0.35
C ARG A 12 -11.93 -1.57 -0.23
N LEU A 13 -12.74 -2.60 -0.49
CA LEU A 13 -12.32 -4.00 -0.46
C LEU A 13 -11.31 -4.32 -1.57
N LEU A 14 -11.47 -3.76 -2.77
CA LEU A 14 -10.51 -3.92 -3.85
C LEU A 14 -9.16 -3.31 -3.49
N LEU A 15 -9.14 -2.09 -2.92
CA LEU A 15 -7.91 -1.49 -2.41
C LEU A 15 -7.31 -2.33 -1.28
N ALA A 16 -8.13 -2.85 -0.35
CA ALA A 16 -7.66 -3.72 0.72
C ALA A 16 -6.98 -4.98 0.16
N ALA A 17 -7.58 -5.63 -0.85
CA ALA A 17 -7.01 -6.80 -1.51
C ALA A 17 -5.70 -6.47 -2.24
N LEU A 18 -5.61 -5.30 -2.89
CA LEU A 18 -4.37 -4.84 -3.51
C LEU A 18 -3.27 -4.56 -2.47
N LEU A 19 -3.60 -3.88 -1.37
CA LEU A 19 -2.65 -3.62 -0.28
C LEU A 19 -2.17 -4.92 0.37
N ALA A 20 -3.08 -5.88 0.61
CA ALA A 20 -2.74 -7.20 1.11
C ALA A 20 -1.82 -7.95 0.14
N PHE A 21 -2.12 -7.95 -1.17
CA PHE A 21 -1.25 -8.54 -2.19
C PHE A 21 0.15 -7.93 -2.16
N GLY A 22 0.23 -6.60 -2.17
CA GLY A 22 1.51 -5.91 -2.16
C GLY A 22 2.32 -6.16 -0.89
N SER A 23 1.66 -6.18 0.26
CA SER A 23 2.34 -6.27 1.55
C SER A 23 2.65 -7.69 1.97
N GLU A 24 1.71 -8.61 1.81
CA GLU A 24 1.89 -10.00 2.26
C GLU A 24 2.67 -10.82 1.23
N LEU A 25 2.47 -10.56 -0.07
CA LEU A 25 3.03 -11.39 -1.13
C LEU A 25 4.23 -10.75 -1.82
N LEU A 26 4.18 -9.47 -2.22
CA LEU A 26 5.36 -8.86 -2.86
C LEU A 26 6.50 -8.62 -1.87
N LEU A 27 6.20 -8.29 -0.61
CA LEU A 27 7.21 -8.17 0.45
C LEU A 27 7.45 -9.47 1.22
N TRP A 28 6.67 -10.52 0.93
CA TRP A 28 6.78 -11.84 1.55
C TRP A 28 6.88 -11.80 3.08
N ASN A 29 5.82 -11.30 3.74
CA ASN A 29 5.75 -11.19 5.20
C ASN A 29 5.38 -12.53 5.87
N ASP A 30 6.01 -13.61 5.41
CA ASP A 30 5.77 -15.00 5.82
C ASP A 30 4.27 -15.37 5.92
N PRO A 31 3.55 -15.34 4.79
CA PRO A 31 2.12 -15.65 4.77
C PRO A 31 1.82 -17.08 5.28
N SER A 32 2.78 -18.00 5.22
CA SER A 32 2.66 -19.38 5.70
C SER A 32 2.59 -19.50 7.21
N ALA A 33 3.31 -18.64 7.94
CA ALA A 33 3.37 -18.72 9.40
C ALA A 33 2.10 -18.17 10.09
N ARG A 34 1.23 -17.51 9.33
CA ARG A 34 0.04 -16.85 9.86
C ARG A 34 -1.12 -17.85 10.00
N ASP A 35 -1.63 -17.94 11.23
CA ASP A 35 -2.82 -18.72 11.54
C ASP A 35 -4.11 -18.04 11.06
N ALA A 36 -5.24 -18.74 11.17
CA ALA A 36 -6.53 -18.21 10.72
C ALA A 36 -6.93 -16.90 11.42
N LEU A 37 -6.62 -16.76 12.72
CA LEU A 37 -6.90 -15.54 13.47
C LEU A 37 -6.01 -14.38 12.99
N GLY A 38 -4.71 -14.63 12.76
CA GLY A 38 -3.80 -13.64 12.18
C GLY A 38 -4.26 -13.18 10.81
N TRP A 39 -4.76 -14.10 9.97
CA TRP A 39 -5.35 -13.75 8.67
C TRP A 39 -6.62 -12.90 8.82
N ALA A 40 -7.49 -13.22 9.77
CA ALA A 40 -8.69 -12.43 10.06
C ALA A 40 -8.34 -11.01 10.56
N ARG A 41 -7.39 -10.88 11.49
CA ARG A 41 -6.87 -9.59 11.98
C ARG A 41 -6.30 -8.76 10.84
N SER A 42 -5.54 -9.39 9.95
CA SER A 42 -4.89 -8.71 8.82
C SER A 42 -5.89 -8.28 7.77
N ALA A 43 -6.85 -9.13 7.41
CA ALA A 43 -7.93 -8.79 6.50
C ALA A 43 -8.76 -7.60 7.02
N LEU A 44 -9.09 -7.60 8.32
CA LEU A 44 -9.73 -6.46 8.97
C LEU A 44 -8.84 -5.21 8.89
N GLY A 45 -7.57 -5.31 9.24
CA GLY A 45 -6.60 -4.22 9.18
C GLY A 45 -6.51 -3.59 7.79
N TYR A 46 -6.32 -4.39 6.74
CA TYR A 46 -6.30 -3.90 5.36
C TYR A 46 -7.62 -3.25 4.95
N GLY A 47 -8.77 -3.82 5.36
CA GLY A 47 -10.09 -3.24 5.11
C GLY A 47 -10.26 -1.86 5.74
N LEU A 48 -9.93 -1.72 7.03
CA LEU A 48 -10.02 -0.45 7.76
C LEU A 48 -9.03 0.59 7.22
N THR A 49 -7.79 0.18 6.95
CA THR A 49 -6.77 1.06 6.37
C THR A 49 -7.18 1.52 4.97
N ALA A 50 -7.67 0.64 4.11
CA ALA A 50 -8.15 1.02 2.77
C ALA A 50 -9.32 2.01 2.82
N ALA A 51 -10.27 1.80 3.75
CA ALA A 51 -11.37 2.73 3.99
C ALA A 51 -10.88 4.12 4.40
N LEU A 52 -9.93 4.17 5.34
CA LEU A 52 -9.31 5.41 5.80
C LEU A 52 -8.53 6.11 4.67
N LEU A 53 -7.72 5.38 3.91
CA LEU A 53 -6.92 5.96 2.82
C LEU A 53 -7.80 6.59 1.74
N LEU A 54 -8.89 5.92 1.34
CA LEU A 54 -9.84 6.47 0.36
C LEU A 54 -10.60 7.67 0.92
N ASP A 55 -10.96 7.66 2.22
CA ASP A 55 -11.52 8.84 2.87
C ASP A 55 -10.53 10.01 2.85
N LEU A 56 -9.29 9.82 3.29
CA LEU A 56 -8.29 10.89 3.33
C LEU A 56 -7.99 11.41 1.92
N ALA A 57 -7.91 10.51 0.92
CA ALA A 57 -7.74 10.89 -0.47
C ALA A 57 -8.89 11.77 -0.99
N ALA A 58 -10.15 11.43 -0.66
CA ALA A 58 -11.34 12.18 -1.05
C ALA A 58 -11.58 13.45 -0.22
N ARG A 59 -11.25 13.41 1.07
CA ARG A 59 -11.39 14.51 2.03
C ARG A 59 -10.40 15.63 1.73
N TYR A 60 -9.13 15.27 1.49
CA TYR A 60 -8.06 16.22 1.18
C TYR A 60 -7.83 16.47 -0.30
N ARG A 61 -8.61 15.81 -1.18
CA ARG A 61 -8.54 15.94 -2.64
C ARG A 61 -7.13 15.74 -3.18
N VAL A 62 -6.53 14.60 -2.82
CA VAL A 62 -5.17 14.26 -3.24
C VAL A 62 -5.10 14.13 -4.77
N ARG A 63 -4.19 14.90 -5.38
CA ARG A 63 -4.16 15.11 -6.84
C ARG A 63 -2.76 14.99 -7.48
N ASP A 64 -1.73 14.88 -6.65
CA ASP A 64 -0.35 14.82 -7.12
C ASP A 64 0.42 13.71 -6.40
N ILE A 65 1.59 13.38 -6.96
CA ILE A 65 2.43 12.29 -6.46
C ILE A 65 2.87 12.52 -5.00
N PHE A 66 3.04 13.76 -4.55
CA PHE A 66 3.46 14.07 -3.18
C PHE A 66 2.35 13.79 -2.18
N GLY A 67 1.10 14.14 -2.50
CA GLY A 67 -0.05 13.74 -1.69
C GLY A 67 -0.28 12.22 -1.71
N ALA A 68 -0.03 11.55 -2.84
CA ALA A 68 -0.09 10.09 -2.91
C ALA A 68 1.03 9.43 -2.06
N LEU A 69 2.24 10.00 -2.03
CA LEU A 69 3.33 9.58 -1.16
C LEU A 69 2.96 9.75 0.32
N LEU A 70 2.31 10.84 0.72
CA LEU A 70 1.84 11.02 2.09
C LEU A 70 0.77 9.97 2.47
N LEU A 71 -0.17 9.66 1.58
CA LEU A 71 -1.13 8.56 1.80
C LEU A 71 -0.41 7.22 1.91
N ALA A 72 0.62 6.99 1.10
CA ALA A 72 1.45 5.79 1.20
C ALA A 72 2.24 5.73 2.53
N GLY A 73 2.66 6.88 3.08
CA GLY A 73 3.23 6.99 4.42
C GLY A 73 2.23 6.68 5.54
N VAL A 74 0.98 7.16 5.41
CA VAL A 74 -0.14 6.79 6.31
C VAL A 74 -0.38 5.29 6.25
N TYR A 75 -0.45 4.71 5.05
CA TYR A 75 -0.56 3.27 4.86
C TYR A 75 0.58 2.52 5.55
N ALA A 76 1.83 2.90 5.28
CA ALA A 76 3.00 2.20 5.77
C ALA A 76 3.06 2.19 7.30
N THR A 77 2.79 3.33 7.94
CA THR A 77 2.77 3.47 9.40
C THR A 77 1.61 2.70 10.03
N LEU A 78 0.42 2.68 9.42
CA LEU A 78 -0.70 1.85 9.87
C LEU A 78 -0.45 0.35 9.67
N ASN A 79 0.15 -0.04 8.55
CA ASN A 79 0.53 -1.43 8.31
C ASN A 79 1.51 -1.90 9.39
N ALA A 80 2.51 -1.07 9.71
CA ALA A 80 3.50 -1.38 10.73
C ALA A 80 2.92 -1.44 12.15
N LEU A 81 1.93 -0.60 12.48
CA LEU A 81 1.34 -0.57 13.83
C LEU A 81 0.20 -1.57 14.02
N ALA A 82 -0.61 -1.83 12.99
CA ALA A 82 -1.88 -2.55 13.15
C ALA A 82 -1.91 -3.91 12.46
N ILE A 83 -1.04 -4.16 11.46
CA ILE A 83 -1.15 -5.34 10.58
C ILE A 83 0.07 -6.25 10.74
N ASN A 84 1.28 -5.71 10.59
CA ASN A 84 2.52 -6.49 10.54
C ASN A 84 3.60 -6.07 11.57
N PRO A 85 3.25 -5.75 12.83
CA PRO A 85 4.19 -5.17 13.80
C PRO A 85 5.44 -6.04 14.04
N GLN A 86 5.28 -7.36 14.04
CA GLN A 86 6.39 -8.29 14.31
C GLN A 86 7.47 -8.22 13.22
N THR A 87 7.10 -7.96 11.98
CA THR A 87 8.05 -7.89 10.87
C THR A 87 8.58 -6.48 10.67
N THR A 88 7.81 -5.44 10.99
CA THR A 88 8.17 -4.06 10.67
C THR A 88 8.85 -3.29 11.79
N LEU A 89 8.64 -3.66 13.06
CA LEU A 89 9.06 -2.85 14.22
C LEU A 89 10.03 -3.57 15.17
N TYR A 90 10.57 -4.74 14.79
CA TYR A 90 11.43 -5.56 15.67
C TYR A 90 12.79 -4.92 16.03
N GLU A 91 13.35 -4.07 15.15
CA GLU A 91 14.67 -3.43 15.34
C GLU A 91 14.60 -1.92 15.02
N LEU A 92 14.00 -1.14 15.91
CA LEU A 92 14.02 0.32 15.76
C LEU A 92 15.35 0.94 16.21
N PRO A 93 15.84 1.99 15.52
CA PRO A 93 15.19 2.72 14.42
C PRO A 93 15.44 2.14 13.02
N ARG A 94 16.25 1.08 12.89
CA ARG A 94 16.69 0.54 11.60
C ARG A 94 15.51 0.15 10.69
N THR A 95 14.54 -0.58 11.22
CA THR A 95 13.40 -1.08 10.42
C THR A 95 12.44 0.01 9.97
N LEU A 96 12.51 1.20 10.56
CA LEU A 96 11.71 2.34 10.15
C LEU A 96 12.00 2.72 8.69
N ALA A 97 13.27 2.81 8.32
CA ALA A 97 13.67 3.12 6.95
C ALA A 97 13.63 1.87 6.06
N THR A 98 14.13 0.74 6.56
CA THR A 98 14.33 -0.46 5.73
C THR A 98 13.06 -1.28 5.51
N ARG A 99 12.01 -1.09 6.32
CA ARG A 99 10.74 -1.84 6.21
C ARG A 99 9.52 -0.93 6.13
N VAL A 100 9.36 0.00 7.07
CA VAL A 100 8.15 0.84 7.15
C VAL A 100 8.12 1.87 6.02
N LEU A 101 8.95 2.90 6.10
CA LEU A 101 8.96 4.02 5.16
C LEU A 101 9.51 3.64 3.79
N GLY A 102 10.29 2.56 3.69
CA GLY A 102 10.82 2.07 2.42
C GLY A 102 9.82 1.16 1.70
N PRO A 103 9.91 -0.17 1.89
CA PRO A 103 9.10 -1.15 1.18
C PRO A 103 7.58 -0.92 1.32
N HIS A 104 7.05 -0.76 2.53
CA HIS A 104 5.59 -0.64 2.71
C HIS A 104 5.05 0.66 2.10
N ALA A 105 5.77 1.79 2.20
CA ALA A 105 5.33 3.01 1.53
C ALA A 105 5.39 2.88 0.00
N LEU A 106 6.45 2.28 -0.54
CA LEU A 106 6.56 2.05 -1.99
C LEU A 106 5.43 1.14 -2.50
N VAL A 107 5.14 0.06 -1.78
CA VAL A 107 4.04 -0.86 -2.07
C VAL A 107 2.69 -0.15 -1.97
N GLY A 108 2.45 0.61 -0.90
CA GLY A 108 1.20 1.36 -0.73
C GLY A 108 0.94 2.31 -1.90
N LEU A 109 1.97 3.05 -2.31
CA LEU A 109 1.93 3.90 -3.49
C LEU A 109 1.62 3.09 -4.75
N GLY A 110 2.35 2.00 -4.97
CA GLY A 110 2.19 1.13 -6.14
C GLY A 110 0.77 0.54 -6.25
N MET A 111 0.22 0.06 -5.14
CA MET A 111 -1.12 -0.53 -5.08
C MET A 111 -2.23 0.52 -5.28
N MET A 112 -2.05 1.74 -4.76
CA MET A 112 -2.94 2.85 -5.06
C MET A 112 -2.89 3.24 -6.55
N MET A 113 -1.70 3.29 -7.15
CA MET A 113 -1.56 3.56 -8.58
C MET A 113 -2.16 2.44 -9.44
N LEU A 114 -2.02 1.19 -9.01
CA LEU A 114 -2.64 0.04 -9.67
C LEU A 114 -4.17 0.10 -9.60
N LEU A 115 -4.76 0.51 -8.46
CA LEU A 115 -6.20 0.77 -8.36
C LEU A 115 -6.66 1.83 -9.37
N LEU A 116 -5.96 2.97 -9.43
CA LEU A 116 -6.29 4.05 -10.38
C LEU A 116 -6.12 3.60 -11.84
N TRP A 117 -5.14 2.74 -12.11
CA TRP A 117 -4.97 2.14 -13.42
C TRP A 117 -6.12 1.21 -13.78
N LEU A 118 -6.58 0.37 -12.84
CA LEU A 118 -7.70 -0.56 -13.03
C LEU A 118 -9.02 0.18 -13.31
N ALA A 119 -9.17 1.40 -12.80
CA ALA A 119 -10.30 2.28 -13.11
C ALA A 119 -10.31 2.84 -14.55
N GLY A 120 -9.31 2.52 -15.39
CA GLY A 120 -9.46 2.61 -16.85
C GLY A 120 -8.85 3.84 -17.53
N ARG A 121 -8.14 4.72 -16.82
CA ARG A 121 -7.51 5.93 -17.43
C ARG A 121 -6.00 5.86 -17.67
N GLY A 122 -5.36 4.73 -17.40
CA GLY A 122 -3.93 4.54 -17.67
C GLY A 122 -3.61 4.22 -19.14
N ARG A 123 -2.44 4.66 -19.62
CA ARG A 123 -1.78 4.08 -20.81
C ARG A 123 -1.47 2.61 -20.50
N SER A 124 -2.07 1.69 -21.24
CA SER A 124 -2.15 0.29 -20.83
C SER A 124 -0.83 -0.48 -20.86
N SER A 125 0.15 -0.02 -21.64
CA SER A 125 1.46 -0.69 -21.78
C SER A 125 2.39 -0.52 -20.59
N TRP A 126 2.21 0.52 -19.77
CA TRP A 126 3.14 0.79 -18.65
C TRP A 126 3.10 -0.29 -17.57
N LEU A 127 1.95 -0.93 -17.34
CA LEU A 127 1.88 -2.02 -16.38
C LEU A 127 2.77 -3.18 -16.76
N ALA A 128 2.85 -3.53 -18.05
CA ALA A 128 3.74 -4.60 -18.51
C ALA A 128 5.21 -4.25 -18.20
N LEU A 129 5.58 -2.98 -18.37
CA LEU A 129 6.94 -2.50 -18.10
C LEU A 129 7.27 -2.48 -16.61
N VAL A 130 6.30 -2.20 -15.74
CA VAL A 130 6.50 -2.21 -14.27
C VAL A 130 6.40 -3.63 -13.69
N ALA A 131 5.54 -4.48 -14.25
CA ALA A 131 5.34 -5.85 -13.79
C ALA A 131 6.62 -6.70 -13.88
N LEU A 132 7.45 -6.47 -14.91
CA LEU A 132 8.71 -7.20 -15.08
C LEU A 132 9.70 -7.00 -13.91
N PRO A 133 10.19 -5.77 -13.61
CA PRO A 133 11.12 -5.57 -12.50
C PRO A 133 10.48 -5.89 -11.14
N VAL A 134 9.19 -5.61 -10.95
CA VAL A 134 8.48 -5.95 -9.70
C VAL A 134 8.40 -7.47 -9.52
N GLY A 135 8.11 -8.22 -10.58
CA GLY A 135 8.04 -9.67 -10.53
C GLY A 135 9.39 -10.30 -10.21
N ILE A 136 10.47 -9.85 -10.86
CA ILE A 136 11.84 -10.30 -10.57
C ILE A 136 12.19 -10.01 -9.11
N ALA A 137 11.95 -8.77 -8.65
CA ALA A 137 12.24 -8.39 -7.28
C ALA A 137 11.43 -9.21 -6.26
N ALA A 138 10.13 -9.38 -6.50
CA ALA A 138 9.26 -10.16 -5.62
C ALA A 138 9.66 -11.64 -5.59
N GLY A 139 10.03 -12.24 -6.72
CA GLY A 139 10.47 -13.63 -6.80
C GLY A 139 11.77 -13.87 -6.05
N ALA A 140 12.78 -13.03 -6.29
CA ALA A 140 14.05 -13.12 -5.59
C ALA A 140 13.89 -12.85 -4.08
N TRP A 141 13.08 -11.86 -3.72
CA TRP A 141 12.81 -11.55 -2.33
C TRP A 141 12.07 -12.68 -1.63
N ALA A 142 10.97 -13.20 -2.20
CA ALA A 142 10.19 -14.29 -1.59
C ALA A 142 10.97 -15.60 -1.46
N HIS A 143 11.89 -15.88 -2.39
CA HIS A 143 12.77 -17.05 -2.31
C HIS A 143 13.72 -16.97 -1.11
N TRP A 144 14.41 -15.84 -0.98
CA TRP A 144 15.55 -15.69 -0.06
C TRP A 144 15.23 -15.00 1.27
N SER A 145 14.13 -14.24 1.37
CA SER A 145 13.82 -13.47 2.58
C SER A 145 13.62 -14.33 3.83
N PRO A 146 13.01 -15.54 3.80
CA PRO A 146 12.90 -16.35 5.02
C PRO A 146 14.26 -16.82 5.54
N VAL A 147 15.19 -17.13 4.64
CA VAL A 147 16.57 -17.52 4.99
C VAL A 147 17.28 -16.36 5.69
N VAL A 148 17.08 -15.13 5.22
CA VAL A 148 17.75 -13.93 5.77
C VAL A 148 17.08 -13.42 7.04
N LEU A 149 15.74 -13.49 7.13
CA LEU A 149 14.97 -12.80 8.16
C LEU A 149 14.56 -13.70 9.32
N SER A 150 14.31 -14.98 9.08
CA SER A 150 13.77 -15.91 10.09
C SER A 150 14.58 -17.19 10.24
N ALA A 151 15.73 -17.31 9.56
CA ALA A 151 16.53 -18.55 9.50
C ALA A 151 15.70 -19.78 9.07
N ALA A 152 14.63 -19.54 8.32
CA ALA A 152 13.78 -20.58 7.76
C ALA A 152 14.38 -21.10 6.44
N GLY A 153 13.83 -22.21 5.94
CA GLY A 153 14.17 -22.73 4.62
C GLY A 153 13.73 -21.79 3.48
N GLU A 154 14.23 -22.06 2.29
CA GLU A 154 13.82 -21.37 1.06
C GLU A 154 12.33 -21.58 0.78
N THR A 155 11.64 -20.53 0.30
CA THR A 155 10.24 -20.67 -0.12
C THR A 155 10.15 -21.42 -1.45
N PRO A 156 9.39 -22.53 -1.54
CA PRO A 156 9.14 -23.20 -2.81
C PRO A 156 8.35 -22.31 -3.78
N LEU A 157 8.74 -22.28 -5.05
CA LEU A 157 8.05 -21.48 -6.09
C LEU A 157 6.55 -21.78 -6.18
N ALA A 158 6.15 -23.04 -5.98
CA ALA A 158 4.76 -23.45 -5.97
C ALA A 158 3.94 -22.71 -4.89
N GLN A 159 4.51 -22.50 -3.70
CA GLN A 159 3.84 -21.79 -2.61
C GLN A 159 3.63 -20.31 -2.96
N ILE A 160 4.63 -19.67 -3.58
CA ILE A 160 4.53 -18.29 -4.06
C ILE A 160 3.39 -18.17 -5.07
N TYR A 161 3.30 -19.09 -6.03
CA TYR A 161 2.25 -19.07 -7.04
C TYR A 161 0.85 -19.40 -6.51
N ILE A 162 0.71 -20.32 -5.55
CA ILE A 162 -0.57 -20.58 -4.92
C ILE A 162 -1.07 -19.32 -4.22
N ALA A 163 -0.23 -18.68 -3.42
CA ALA A 163 -0.60 -17.49 -2.67
C ALA A 163 -0.92 -16.30 -3.61
N ALA A 164 -0.10 -16.07 -4.63
CA ALA A 164 -0.34 -15.05 -5.65
C ALA A 164 -1.61 -15.33 -6.48
N GLY A 165 -1.86 -16.59 -6.83
CA GLY A 165 -3.05 -17.02 -7.56
C GLY A 165 -4.34 -16.76 -6.79
N VAL A 166 -4.39 -17.13 -5.51
CA VAL A 166 -5.55 -16.86 -4.63
C VAL A 166 -5.83 -15.36 -4.55
N ALA A 167 -4.81 -14.55 -4.29
CA ALA A 167 -4.96 -13.10 -4.22
C ALA A 167 -5.40 -12.49 -5.56
N ALA A 168 -4.84 -12.96 -6.68
CA ALA A 168 -5.21 -12.50 -8.01
C ALA A 168 -6.68 -12.82 -8.34
N VAL A 169 -7.18 -14.00 -7.95
CA VAL A 169 -8.59 -14.38 -8.10
C VAL A 169 -9.50 -13.45 -7.29
N ILE A 170 -9.15 -13.15 -6.04
CA ILE A 170 -9.93 -12.22 -5.20
C ILE A 170 -9.97 -10.82 -5.82
N ILE A 171 -8.81 -10.31 -6.25
CA ILE A 171 -8.71 -8.99 -6.91
C ILE A 171 -9.55 -8.97 -8.20
N ALA A 172 -9.43 -10.01 -9.03
CA ALA A 172 -10.20 -10.13 -10.26
C ALA A 172 -11.71 -10.20 -10.00
N LEU A 173 -12.15 -10.96 -9.00
CA LEU A 173 -13.56 -11.05 -8.63
C LEU A 173 -14.11 -9.69 -8.17
N LEU A 174 -13.40 -8.99 -7.29
CA LEU A 174 -13.80 -7.66 -6.80
C LEU A 174 -13.85 -6.65 -7.95
N ALA A 175 -12.84 -6.65 -8.82
CA ALA A 175 -12.79 -5.79 -10.00
C ALA A 175 -13.93 -6.10 -10.99
N TRP A 176 -14.30 -7.38 -11.14
CA TRP A 176 -15.41 -7.82 -11.97
C TRP A 176 -16.76 -7.39 -11.41
N VAL A 177 -17.00 -7.57 -10.10
CA VAL A 177 -18.22 -7.09 -9.44
C VAL A 177 -18.34 -5.57 -9.62
N LEU A 178 -17.25 -4.84 -9.45
CA LEU A 178 -17.22 -3.39 -9.61
C LEU A 178 -17.57 -2.98 -11.05
N ALA A 179 -16.91 -3.58 -12.05
CA ALA A 179 -17.17 -3.33 -13.48
C ALA A 179 -18.62 -3.66 -13.89
N ARG A 180 -19.26 -4.65 -13.24
CA ARG A 180 -20.65 -5.05 -13.53
C ARG A 180 -21.70 -4.17 -12.87
N SER A 181 -21.35 -3.51 -11.77
CA SER A 181 -22.34 -2.82 -10.93
C SER A 181 -22.93 -1.54 -11.56
N GLN A 182 -22.38 -1.04 -12.68
CA GLN A 182 -22.81 0.17 -13.41
C GLN A 182 -23.05 1.43 -12.55
N ALA A 183 -22.67 1.40 -11.27
CA ALA A 183 -22.96 2.50 -10.37
C ALA A 183 -21.83 3.52 -10.52
N GLU A 184 -22.19 4.73 -10.96
CA GLU A 184 -21.27 5.85 -10.88
C GLU A 184 -21.02 6.16 -9.40
N SER A 185 -19.79 5.96 -8.93
CA SER A 185 -19.42 6.43 -7.59
C SER A 185 -18.87 7.84 -7.67
N ALA A 186 -19.62 8.79 -7.14
CA ALA A 186 -19.08 10.13 -6.99
C ALA A 186 -18.01 10.13 -5.86
N ALA A 187 -16.90 10.85 -6.04
CA ALA A 187 -15.87 10.98 -5.00
C ALA A 187 -16.37 11.37 -3.59
N PRO A 188 -17.46 12.16 -3.41
CA PRO A 188 -18.07 12.36 -2.10
C PRO A 188 -18.52 11.09 -1.39
N GLU A 189 -18.87 10.03 -2.11
CA GLU A 189 -19.36 8.76 -1.55
C GLU A 189 -18.24 7.90 -0.94
N LEU A 190 -16.98 8.17 -1.28
CA LEU A 190 -15.82 7.49 -0.67
C LEU A 190 -15.51 8.02 0.73
N ARG A 191 -16.01 9.20 1.08
CA ARG A 191 -15.84 9.79 2.41
C ARG A 191 -16.62 8.99 3.44
N LEU A 192 -15.95 8.68 4.54
CA LEU A 192 -16.54 8.02 5.69
C LEU A 192 -17.50 8.98 6.39
N HIS A 193 -18.69 8.48 6.69
CA HIS A 193 -19.63 9.14 7.61
C HIS A 193 -19.04 9.16 9.04
N PRO A 194 -19.41 10.10 9.93
CA PRO A 194 -18.91 10.13 11.31
C PRO A 194 -18.96 8.80 12.06
N LEU A 195 -20.04 8.02 11.90
CA LEU A 195 -20.14 6.68 12.49
C LEU A 195 -19.14 5.68 11.89
N GLU A 196 -18.94 5.70 10.56
CA GLU A 196 -17.95 4.85 9.91
C GLU A 196 -16.53 5.25 10.34
N TRP A 197 -16.28 6.54 10.58
CA TRP A 197 -15.04 7.04 11.16
C TRP A 197 -14.78 6.49 12.55
N ILE A 198 -15.80 6.44 13.43
CA ILE A 198 -15.68 5.84 14.76
C ILE A 198 -15.34 4.36 14.64
N VAL A 199 -16.00 3.62 13.74
CA VAL A 199 -15.73 2.20 13.50
C VAL A 199 -14.31 1.98 12.97
N VAL A 200 -13.88 2.78 11.98
CA VAL A 200 -12.55 2.66 11.37
C VAL A 200 -11.45 3.05 12.35
N ALA A 201 -11.54 4.21 12.98
CA ALA A 201 -10.56 4.67 13.95
C ALA A 201 -10.53 3.79 15.20
N GLY A 202 -11.69 3.39 15.71
CA GLY A 202 -11.81 2.48 16.84
C GLY A 202 -11.25 1.10 16.53
N GLY A 203 -11.57 0.54 15.35
CA GLY A 203 -11.04 -0.76 14.91
C GLY A 203 -9.52 -0.76 14.72
N LEU A 204 -8.96 0.28 14.07
CA LEU A 204 -7.50 0.43 13.95
C LEU A 204 -6.84 0.60 15.33
N SER A 205 -7.42 1.41 16.21
CA SER A 205 -6.90 1.60 17.57
C SER A 205 -6.94 0.31 18.38
N ALA A 206 -7.99 -0.51 18.23
CA ALA A 206 -8.10 -1.82 18.87
C ALA A 206 -7.04 -2.81 18.36
N LEU A 207 -6.75 -2.81 17.04
CA LEU A 207 -5.68 -3.64 16.47
C LEU A 207 -4.29 -3.23 16.98
N VAL A 208 -4.04 -1.92 17.08
CA VAL A 208 -2.78 -1.39 17.65
C VAL A 208 -2.67 -1.73 19.12
N ALA A 209 -3.76 -1.56 19.89
CA ALA A 209 -3.80 -1.89 21.31
C ALA A 209 -3.56 -3.39 21.54
N ALA A 210 -4.20 -4.26 20.76
CA ALA A 210 -3.97 -5.70 20.81
C ALA A 210 -2.50 -6.06 20.52
N SER A 211 -1.91 -5.44 19.49
CA SER A 211 -0.50 -5.64 19.15
C SER A 211 0.44 -5.16 20.26
N TYR A 212 0.10 -4.07 20.93
CA TYR A 212 0.83 -3.56 22.09
C TYR A 212 0.71 -4.48 23.31
N THR A 213 -0.49 -4.99 23.61
CA THR A 213 -0.70 -5.94 24.72
C THR A 213 -0.04 -7.29 24.47
N ASP A 214 0.03 -7.71 23.21
CA ASP A 214 0.75 -8.92 22.78
C ASP A 214 2.29 -8.75 22.87
N GLY A 215 2.79 -7.56 23.27
CA GLY A 215 4.22 -7.27 23.41
C GLY A 215 4.96 -7.11 22.08
N THR A 216 4.24 -7.06 20.95
CA THR A 216 4.84 -6.96 19.61
C THR A 216 5.27 -5.54 19.25
N ILE A 217 4.79 -4.53 19.98
CA ILE A 217 5.09 -3.11 19.78
C ILE A 217 5.64 -2.53 21.09
N SER A 218 6.83 -1.96 21.05
CA SER A 218 7.38 -1.20 22.18
C SER A 218 6.78 0.21 22.27
N SER A 219 6.81 0.83 23.45
CA SER A 219 6.35 2.21 23.64
C SER A 219 7.07 3.21 22.73
N LEU A 220 8.38 3.01 22.53
CA LEU A 220 9.18 3.80 21.57
C LEU A 220 8.68 3.61 20.14
N ALA A 221 8.40 2.37 19.72
CA ALA A 221 7.87 2.06 18.40
C ALA A 221 6.54 2.75 18.12
N LEU A 222 5.65 2.70 19.11
CA LEU A 222 4.35 3.36 19.06
C LEU A 222 4.51 4.88 18.95
N ALA A 223 5.37 5.48 19.79
CA ALA A 223 5.60 6.92 19.80
C ALA A 223 6.18 7.44 18.47
N VAL A 224 7.23 6.79 17.96
CA VAL A 224 7.91 7.20 16.72
C VAL A 224 6.99 7.00 15.51
N THR A 225 6.40 5.81 15.37
CA THR A 225 5.56 5.48 14.21
C THR A 225 4.24 6.24 14.24
N GLY A 226 3.65 6.42 15.43
CA GLY A 226 2.46 7.26 15.63
C GLY A 226 2.74 8.74 15.34
N GLY A 227 3.92 9.25 15.74
CA GLY A 227 4.37 10.59 15.38
C GLY A 227 4.50 10.80 13.87
N LEU A 228 5.03 9.81 13.14
CA LEU A 228 5.11 9.86 11.68
C LEU A 228 3.74 9.77 11.00
N LEU A 229 2.83 8.95 11.53
CA LEU A 229 1.44 8.91 11.06
C LEU A 229 0.78 10.27 11.22
N ALA A 230 0.92 10.89 12.39
CA ALA A 230 0.40 12.23 12.67
C ALA A 230 1.04 13.29 11.76
N LEU A 231 2.35 13.21 11.50
CA LEU A 231 3.05 14.11 10.58
C LEU A 231 2.53 13.97 9.15
N CYS A 232 2.38 12.74 8.64
CA CYS A 232 1.85 12.49 7.30
C CYS A 232 0.42 13.01 7.15
N TRP A 233 -0.42 12.79 8.17
CA TRP A 233 -1.77 13.32 8.21
C TRP A 233 -1.77 14.85 8.25
N ALA A 234 -1.00 15.48 9.15
CA ALA A 234 -0.90 16.94 9.24
C ALA A 234 -0.45 17.56 7.90
N ALA A 235 0.49 16.94 7.20
CA ALA A 235 0.93 17.37 5.87
C ALA A 235 -0.18 17.23 4.81
N LEU A 236 -0.98 16.16 4.85
CA LEU A 236 -2.17 16.03 3.99
C LEU A 236 -3.19 17.13 4.27
N TRP A 237 -3.46 17.41 5.55
CA TRP A 237 -4.36 18.48 5.96
C TRP A 237 -3.87 19.86 5.48
N ALA A 238 -2.59 20.17 5.67
CA ALA A 238 -1.99 21.44 5.25
C ALA A 238 -1.97 21.62 3.72
N THR A 239 -2.01 20.52 2.96
CA THR A 239 -2.02 20.55 1.49
C THR A 239 -3.41 20.48 0.88
N ALA A 240 -4.44 20.31 1.70
CA ALA A 240 -5.83 20.19 1.28
C ALA A 240 -6.27 21.39 0.43
N ARG A 241 -7.04 21.11 -0.63
CA ARG A 241 -7.62 22.14 -1.50
C ARG A 241 -9.11 21.89 -1.72
N MET A 242 -9.89 22.97 -1.78
CA MET A 242 -11.33 22.88 -2.01
C MET A 242 -11.69 22.58 -3.48
N LYS A 243 -10.87 23.00 -4.45
CA LYS A 243 -11.18 22.94 -5.90
C LYS A 243 -10.12 22.17 -6.71
N GLY A 244 -10.55 21.58 -7.82
CA GLY A 244 -9.71 20.87 -8.81
C GLY A 244 -9.83 19.34 -8.75
N ALA A 245 -9.62 18.65 -9.87
CA ALA A 245 -9.74 17.19 -9.94
C ALA A 245 -8.74 16.47 -9.01
N ALA A 246 -9.22 15.48 -8.28
CA ALA A 246 -8.45 14.59 -7.41
C ALA A 246 -8.30 13.21 -8.06
N TYR A 247 -7.33 12.41 -7.60
CA TYR A 247 -7.14 11.05 -8.11
C TYR A 247 -8.38 10.17 -7.86
N VAL A 248 -9.06 10.35 -6.74
CA VAL A 248 -10.30 9.61 -6.44
C VAL A 248 -11.43 9.93 -7.42
N ASP A 249 -11.41 11.09 -8.08
CA ASP A 249 -12.40 11.43 -9.11
C ASP A 249 -12.23 10.52 -10.35
N LEU A 250 -11.06 9.87 -10.51
CA LEU A 250 -10.83 8.87 -11.55
C LEU A 250 -11.52 7.53 -11.26
N LEU A 251 -11.94 7.28 -10.01
CA LEU A 251 -12.63 6.05 -9.61
C LEU A 251 -14.13 6.09 -9.90
N ALA A 252 -14.64 7.21 -10.43
CA ALA A 252 -16.07 7.38 -10.67
C ALA A 252 -16.63 6.50 -11.78
N VAL A 253 -15.79 6.15 -12.75
CA VAL A 253 -16.10 5.20 -13.83
C VAL A 253 -15.05 4.11 -13.76
N PHE A 254 -15.49 2.86 -13.58
CA PHE A 254 -14.58 1.73 -13.41
C PHE A 254 -14.64 0.79 -14.61
N GLU A 255 -13.67 0.91 -15.52
CA GLU A 255 -13.55 0.06 -16.71
C GLU A 255 -12.31 -0.82 -16.64
N VAL A 256 -12.50 -2.07 -16.21
CA VAL A 256 -11.40 -3.04 -16.11
C VAL A 256 -10.94 -3.46 -17.50
N ARG A 257 -9.68 -3.17 -17.80
CA ARG A 257 -9.02 -3.63 -19.03
C ARG A 257 -8.46 -5.05 -18.84
N TRP A 258 -9.36 -6.04 -18.85
CA TRP A 258 -9.05 -7.45 -18.59
C TRP A 258 -7.85 -8.00 -19.37
N ARG A 259 -7.74 -7.65 -20.66
CA ARG A 259 -6.60 -8.05 -21.51
C ARG A 259 -5.27 -7.63 -20.90
N TRP A 260 -5.16 -6.39 -20.44
CA TRP A 260 -3.93 -5.84 -19.90
C TRP A 260 -3.66 -6.29 -18.47
N LEU A 261 -4.71 -6.51 -17.68
CA LEU A 261 -4.59 -7.17 -16.39
C LEU A 261 -4.02 -8.58 -16.57
N GLY A 262 -4.56 -9.37 -17.49
CA GLY A 262 -4.06 -10.71 -17.82
C GLY A 262 -2.60 -10.70 -18.29
N ILE A 263 -2.25 -9.81 -19.24
CA ILE A 263 -0.86 -9.66 -19.71
C ILE A 263 0.06 -9.26 -18.55
N GLY A 264 -0.35 -8.31 -17.71
CA GLY A 264 0.43 -7.87 -16.55
C GLY A 264 0.65 -9.00 -15.54
N LEU A 265 -0.38 -9.80 -15.27
CA LEU A 265 -0.28 -10.97 -14.38
C LEU A 265 0.63 -12.06 -14.96
N LEU A 266 0.56 -12.32 -16.27
CA LEU A 266 1.45 -13.29 -16.94
C LEU A 266 2.91 -12.84 -16.89
N ILE A 267 3.17 -11.56 -17.17
CA ILE A 267 4.52 -10.99 -17.07
C ILE A 267 5.02 -11.04 -15.63
N LEU A 268 4.19 -10.65 -14.67
CA LEU A 268 4.53 -10.69 -13.25
C LEU A 268 4.87 -12.12 -12.83
N ALA A 269 4.03 -13.11 -13.17
CA ALA A 269 4.25 -14.51 -12.82
C ALA A 269 5.54 -15.07 -13.45
N GLY A 270 5.77 -14.82 -14.74
CA GLY A 270 7.00 -15.25 -15.41
C GLY A 270 8.25 -14.58 -14.83
N ALA A 271 8.17 -13.27 -14.58
CA ALA A 271 9.22 -12.50 -13.94
C ALA A 271 9.52 -12.99 -12.50
N THR A 272 8.50 -13.41 -11.76
CA THR A 272 8.66 -14.02 -10.44
C THR A 272 9.40 -15.35 -10.50
N ALA A 273 9.13 -16.23 -11.47
CA ALA A 273 9.95 -17.43 -11.67
C ALA A 273 11.41 -17.08 -11.99
N LEU A 274 11.63 -16.09 -12.86
CA LEU A 274 12.98 -15.63 -13.19
C LEU A 274 13.70 -15.10 -11.94
N GLY A 275 13.05 -14.25 -11.15
CA GLY A 275 13.59 -13.74 -9.89
C GLY A 275 13.89 -14.84 -8.88
N TRP A 276 12.98 -15.80 -8.73
CA TRP A 276 13.15 -16.97 -7.87
C TRP A 276 14.35 -17.83 -8.31
N SER A 277 14.63 -17.93 -9.61
CA SER A 277 15.79 -18.67 -10.10
C SER A 277 17.14 -17.98 -9.90
N LEU A 278 17.16 -16.73 -9.41
CA LEU A 278 18.41 -15.98 -9.24
C LEU A 278 19.22 -16.52 -8.05
N PRO A 279 20.48 -16.96 -8.26
CA PRO A 279 21.34 -17.40 -7.18
C PRO A 279 21.77 -16.23 -6.29
N ARG A 280 22.16 -16.55 -5.05
CA ARG A 280 22.81 -15.60 -4.15
C ARG A 280 24.21 -15.24 -4.68
N GLY A 281 24.46 -13.94 -4.84
CA GLY A 281 25.80 -13.40 -5.09
C GLY A 281 26.40 -12.76 -3.84
N ALA A 282 27.50 -12.03 -4.01
CA ALA A 282 28.08 -11.16 -3.00
C ALA A 282 27.92 -9.68 -3.39
N GLY A 283 27.72 -8.80 -2.40
CA GLY A 283 27.62 -7.36 -2.62
C GLY A 283 26.49 -6.98 -3.60
N ILE A 284 26.83 -6.24 -4.65
CA ILE A 284 25.85 -5.80 -5.68
C ILE A 284 25.33 -6.93 -6.58
N ALA A 285 25.98 -8.10 -6.56
CA ALA A 285 25.49 -9.28 -7.26
C ALA A 285 24.43 -10.04 -6.43
N ASP A 286 24.21 -9.67 -5.17
CA ASP A 286 23.15 -10.23 -4.35
C ASP A 286 21.82 -9.51 -4.63
N PRO A 287 20.81 -10.18 -5.22
CA PRO A 287 19.53 -9.55 -5.54
C PRO A 287 18.82 -9.02 -4.29
N VAL A 288 18.92 -9.69 -3.14
CA VAL A 288 18.28 -9.23 -1.90
C VAL A 288 18.93 -7.97 -1.36
N ALA A 289 20.27 -7.87 -1.45
CA ALA A 289 21.00 -6.67 -1.05
C ALA A 289 20.64 -5.47 -1.93
N VAL A 290 20.50 -5.68 -3.25
CA VAL A 290 20.08 -4.63 -4.19
C VAL A 290 18.65 -4.19 -3.90
N ILE A 291 17.71 -5.13 -3.76
CA ILE A 291 16.30 -4.84 -3.47
C ILE A 291 16.18 -4.08 -2.13
N GLY A 292 16.81 -4.60 -1.08
CA GLY A 292 16.84 -3.96 0.24
C GLY A 292 17.49 -2.58 0.21
N GLY A 293 18.57 -2.41 -0.55
CA GLY A 293 19.24 -1.14 -0.77
C GLY A 293 18.35 -0.10 -1.44
N VAL A 294 17.66 -0.46 -2.53
CA VAL A 294 16.71 0.42 -3.24
C VAL A 294 15.54 0.81 -2.34
N MET A 295 14.95 -0.15 -1.63
CA MET A 295 13.84 0.10 -0.71
C MET A 295 14.25 1.01 0.45
N THR A 296 15.45 0.80 1.00
CA THR A 296 16.01 1.64 2.07
C THR A 296 16.31 3.04 1.58
N ALA A 297 16.93 3.18 0.40
CA ALA A 297 17.20 4.46 -0.22
C ALA A 297 15.90 5.25 -0.44
N PHE A 298 14.85 4.58 -0.94
CA PHE A 298 13.53 5.19 -1.02
C PHE A 298 13.04 5.68 0.35
N GLY A 299 13.06 4.81 1.37
CA GLY A 299 12.59 5.10 2.72
C GLY A 299 13.27 6.28 3.41
N ILE A 300 14.53 6.55 3.08
CA ILE A 300 15.29 7.71 3.58
C ILE A 300 14.94 8.98 2.80
N VAL A 301 14.76 8.88 1.48
CA VAL A 301 14.72 10.05 0.59
C VAL A 301 13.32 10.65 0.45
N TRP A 302 12.26 9.84 0.40
CA TRP A 302 10.96 10.34 -0.07
C TRP A 302 10.32 11.34 0.89
N LEU A 303 10.39 11.12 2.22
CA LEU A 303 9.73 11.98 3.21
C LEU A 303 10.39 13.36 3.29
N PRO A 304 11.74 13.49 3.38
CA PRO A 304 12.41 14.78 3.25
C PRO A 304 12.09 15.48 1.93
N THR A 305 12.03 14.74 0.82
CA THR A 305 11.69 15.29 -0.49
C THR A 305 10.28 15.88 -0.51
N VAL A 306 9.30 15.15 0.03
CA VAL A 306 7.92 15.65 0.18
C VAL A 306 7.90 16.90 1.05
N ALA A 307 8.56 16.89 2.20
CA ALA A 307 8.61 18.05 3.11
C ALA A 307 9.18 19.30 2.43
N LEU A 308 10.31 19.17 1.71
CA LEU A 308 10.94 20.25 0.96
C LEU A 308 10.01 20.82 -0.12
N VAL A 309 9.39 19.96 -0.93
CA VAL A 309 8.50 20.38 -2.01
C VAL A 309 7.25 21.07 -1.46
N LEU A 310 6.67 20.55 -0.38
CA LEU A 310 5.51 21.16 0.26
C LEU A 310 5.84 22.50 0.91
N GLY A 311 7.00 22.61 1.57
CA GLY A 311 7.51 23.86 2.12
C GLY A 311 7.72 24.92 1.04
N ALA A 312 8.39 24.58 -0.07
CA ALA A 312 8.58 25.47 -1.20
C ALA A 312 7.24 25.96 -1.79
N ARG A 313 6.26 25.06 -1.94
CA ARG A 313 4.91 25.41 -2.41
C ARG A 313 4.12 26.27 -1.43
N ALA A 314 4.42 26.21 -0.14
CA ALA A 314 3.81 27.07 0.87
C ALA A 314 4.42 28.48 0.80
N LEU A 315 5.75 28.60 0.72
CA LEU A 315 6.46 29.87 0.55
C LEU A 315 6.06 30.58 -0.76
N GLN A 316 5.94 29.85 -1.87
CA GLN A 316 5.46 30.40 -3.14
C GLN A 316 4.01 30.93 -3.05
N ARG A 317 3.17 30.34 -2.21
CA ARG A 317 1.80 30.83 -1.98
C ARG A 317 1.80 32.10 -1.15
N GLN A 318 2.66 32.18 -0.12
CA GLN A 318 2.79 33.36 0.74
C GLN A 318 3.37 34.56 -0.02
N THR A 319 4.45 34.37 -0.79
CA THR A 319 5.05 35.42 -1.63
C THR A 319 4.04 36.00 -2.63
N ARG A 320 3.31 35.15 -3.36
CA ARG A 320 2.23 35.59 -4.26
C ARG A 320 1.10 36.34 -3.55
N ALA A 321 0.76 35.95 -2.32
CA ALA A 321 -0.27 36.63 -1.53
C ALA A 321 0.20 38.03 -1.07
N LEU A 322 1.50 38.19 -0.81
CA LEU A 322 2.11 39.44 -0.36
C LEU A 322 2.46 40.41 -1.51
N ARG A 323 2.31 40.00 -2.78
CA ARG A 323 2.68 40.79 -3.98
C ARG A 323 4.12 41.34 -3.95
N LEU A 324 5.03 40.60 -3.32
CA LEU A 324 6.48 40.74 -3.53
C LEU A 324 6.85 40.07 -4.85
#